data_AF-A0A7S0BMG6-F1
#
_entry.id   AF-A0A7S0BMG6-F1
#
_cell.length_a   1.000
_cell.length_b   1.000
_cell.length_c   1.000
_cell.angle_alpha   90.00
_cell.angle_beta   90.00
_cell.angle_gamma   90.00
#
_symmetry.space_group_name_H-M   'P 1'
#
loop_
_entity.id
_entity.type
_entity.pdbx_description
1 polymer ?
#
loop_
_entity_poly.entity_id
_entity_poly.type
_entity_poly.pdbx_seq_one_letter_code
_entity_poly.pdbx_strand_id
1 'polypeptide(L)'
;VMDSKLGASLHEELGLSVTSAENVQELIRGIRIHFEKLIGQLQTGDLPRAQLGLAHSYSRSKIKFNVHKADNMIIQAIALLDQLDKDVNTFAMRAKEWYSWHFPELVKIVPDNYKYARLVNIIRNKQSLDETSLPQIADVVEDEDMAKEILEASRSSMGTDVSPIDLINIEMFAMKVAELADFRRELHNYLTGKMHNVAP
;
A
#
# COMPACT_ATOMS: atom_id res chain seq x y z
N VAL A 1 -16.15 42.36 -25.75
CA VAL A 1 -16.10 41.07 -25.01
C VAL A 1 -16.54 39.94 -25.93
N MET A 2 -16.08 38.70 -25.70
CA MET A 2 -16.41 37.53 -26.54
C MET A 2 -17.84 37.00 -26.31
N ASP A 3 -18.29 36.96 -25.06
CA ASP A 3 -19.64 36.54 -24.68
C ASP A 3 -20.53 37.76 -24.43
N SER A 4 -21.68 37.81 -25.09
CA SER A 4 -22.67 38.89 -24.93
C SER A 4 -23.31 38.89 -23.55
N LYS A 5 -23.45 37.72 -22.90
CA LYS A 5 -24.00 37.60 -21.54
C LYS A 5 -23.05 38.22 -20.51
N LEU A 6 -21.75 37.97 -20.65
CA LEU A 6 -20.73 38.60 -19.81
C LEU A 6 -20.71 40.13 -20.02
N GLY A 7 -20.92 40.58 -21.25
CA GLY A 7 -21.05 42.01 -21.56
C GLY A 7 -22.24 42.67 -20.87
N ALA A 8 -23.40 42.00 -20.83
CA ALA A 8 -24.58 42.49 -20.12
C ALA A 8 -24.35 42.60 -18.61
N SER A 9 -23.76 41.57 -17.98
CA SER A 9 -23.44 41.60 -16.54
C SER A 9 -22.44 42.72 -16.18
N LEU A 10 -21.43 42.96 -17.03
CA LEU A 10 -20.46 44.05 -16.81
C LEU A 10 -21.07 45.43 -16.99
N HIS A 11 -22.01 45.59 -17.92
CA HIS A 11 -22.73 46.85 -18.10
C HIS A 11 -23.62 47.16 -16.89
N GLU A 12 -24.30 46.14 -16.36
CA GLU A 12 -25.17 46.25 -15.19
C GLU A 12 -24.38 46.60 -13.91
N GLU A 13 -23.24 45.96 -13.67
CA GLU A 13 -22.46 46.20 -12.44
C GLU A 13 -21.57 47.44 -12.50
N LEU A 14 -20.98 47.77 -13.66
CA LEU A 14 -19.94 48.81 -13.76
C LEU A 14 -20.36 50.03 -14.60
N GLY A 15 -21.53 50.01 -15.23
CA GLY A 15 -22.04 51.12 -16.06
C GLY A 15 -21.21 51.39 -17.34
N LEU A 16 -20.31 50.48 -17.71
CA LEU A 16 -19.42 50.62 -18.86
C LEU A 16 -20.13 50.23 -20.16
N SER A 17 -19.94 50.98 -21.25
CA SER A 17 -20.45 50.59 -22.57
C SER A 17 -19.62 49.43 -23.16
N VAL A 18 -20.11 48.20 -23.04
CA VAL A 18 -19.42 47.00 -23.51
C VAL A 18 -19.92 46.57 -24.89
N THR A 19 -19.02 46.58 -25.88
CA THR A 19 -19.35 46.16 -27.26
C THR A 19 -18.90 44.71 -27.53
N SER A 20 -19.78 43.93 -28.18
CA SER A 20 -19.52 42.56 -28.65
C SER A 20 -19.78 42.43 -30.16
N ALA A 21 -19.10 43.26 -30.95
CA ALA A 21 -19.23 43.27 -32.41
C ALA A 21 -18.21 42.32 -33.08
N GLU A 22 -18.43 42.01 -34.36
CA GLU A 22 -17.61 41.07 -35.15
C GLU A 22 -16.15 41.51 -35.26
N ASN A 23 -15.90 42.82 -35.38
CA ASN A 23 -14.56 43.41 -35.33
C ASN A 23 -13.81 43.12 -34.02
N VAL A 24 -14.52 43.10 -32.88
CA VAL A 24 -13.94 42.76 -31.57
C VAL A 24 -13.60 41.27 -31.49
N GLN A 25 -14.39 40.40 -32.14
CA GLN A 25 -14.08 38.98 -32.20
C GLN A 25 -12.83 38.69 -33.02
N GLU A 26 -12.66 39.36 -34.18
CA GLU A 26 -11.44 39.27 -34.98
C GLU A 26 -10.21 39.78 -34.23
N LEU A 27 -10.36 40.87 -33.48
CA LEU A 27 -9.28 41.39 -32.64
C LEU A 27 -8.87 40.40 -31.54
N ILE A 28 -9.85 39.80 -30.84
CA ILE A 28 -9.57 38.77 -29.82
C ILE A 28 -8.96 37.51 -30.45
N ARG A 29 -9.35 37.14 -31.68
CA ARG A 29 -8.74 36.04 -32.43
C ARG A 29 -7.25 36.31 -32.69
N GLY A 30 -6.91 37.51 -33.13
CA GLY A 30 -5.51 37.94 -33.30
C GLY A 30 -4.71 37.88 -32.00
N ILE A 31 -5.30 38.34 -30.88
CA ILE A 31 -4.69 38.25 -29.55
C ILE A 31 -4.44 36.80 -29.14
N ARG A 32 -5.38 35.88 -29.39
CA ARG A 32 -5.22 34.46 -29.04
C ARG A 32 -4.08 33.80 -29.83
N ILE A 33 -3.94 34.11 -31.12
CA ILE A 33 -2.88 33.55 -31.98
C ILE A 33 -1.50 34.03 -31.54
N HIS A 34 -1.38 35.29 -31.14
CA HIS A 34 -0.11 35.90 -30.75
C HIS A 34 0.08 35.99 -29.23
N PHE A 35 -0.74 35.30 -28.44
CA PHE A 35 -0.78 35.41 -26.99
C PHE A 35 0.58 35.14 -26.33
N GLU A 36 1.28 34.10 -26.80
CA GLU A 36 2.62 33.73 -26.32
C GLU A 36 3.68 34.82 -26.62
N LYS A 37 3.49 35.62 -27.66
CA LYS A 37 4.40 36.73 -28.02
C LYS A 37 4.06 38.04 -27.31
N LEU A 38 2.79 38.24 -26.94
CA LEU A 38 2.29 39.44 -26.28
C LEU A 38 2.63 39.44 -24.78
N ILE A 39 2.79 38.27 -24.16
CA ILE A 39 3.16 38.12 -22.75
C ILE A 39 4.61 37.67 -22.66
N GLY A 40 5.53 38.64 -22.65
CA GLY A 40 6.99 38.37 -22.62
C GLY A 40 7.52 37.70 -21.34
N GLN A 41 6.67 37.49 -20.33
CA GLN A 41 7.02 36.81 -19.07
C GLN A 41 6.65 35.32 -19.06
N LEU A 42 5.93 34.82 -20.07
CA LEU A 42 5.55 33.41 -20.14
C LEU A 42 6.66 32.59 -20.79
N GLN A 43 7.06 31.47 -20.18
CA GLN A 43 7.97 30.53 -20.84
C GLN A 43 7.22 29.74 -21.92
N THR A 44 7.93 29.36 -22.97
CA THR A 44 7.39 28.48 -24.02
C THR A 44 6.99 27.13 -23.42
N GLY A 45 5.70 26.79 -23.46
CA GLY A 45 5.16 25.55 -22.91
C GLY A 45 4.33 25.70 -21.61
N ASP A 46 4.35 26.87 -20.97
CA ASP A 46 3.52 27.11 -19.77
C ASP A 46 2.02 27.18 -20.12
N LEU A 47 1.68 27.80 -21.25
CA LEU A 47 0.31 27.94 -21.72
C LEU A 47 -0.40 26.59 -21.94
N PRO A 48 0.16 25.64 -22.73
CA PRO A 48 -0.49 24.33 -22.91
C PRO A 48 -0.59 23.54 -21.60
N ARG A 49 0.39 23.67 -20.69
CA ARG A 49 0.33 23.00 -19.37
C ARG A 49 -0.76 23.58 -18.48
N ALA A 50 -0.90 24.90 -18.45
CA ALA A 50 -1.97 25.59 -17.73
C ALA A 50 -3.36 25.27 -18.31
N GLN A 51 -3.48 25.23 -19.65
CA GLN A 51 -4.71 24.83 -20.33
C GLN A 51 -5.12 23.39 -19.99
N LEU A 52 -4.17 22.44 -19.98
CA LEU A 52 -4.44 21.06 -19.59
C LEU A 52 -4.92 20.96 -18.13
N GLY A 53 -4.25 21.66 -17.21
CA GLY A 53 -4.64 21.71 -15.80
C GLY A 53 -6.04 22.30 -15.60
N LEU A 54 -6.35 23.40 -16.28
CA LEU A 54 -7.66 24.04 -16.24
C LEU A 54 -8.75 23.13 -16.82
N ALA A 55 -8.48 22.50 -17.97
CA ALA A 55 -9.42 21.58 -18.61
C ALA A 55 -9.74 20.38 -17.71
N HIS A 56 -8.72 19.79 -17.06
CA HIS A 56 -8.91 18.74 -16.08
C HIS A 56 -9.73 19.22 -14.87
N SER A 57 -9.41 20.38 -14.31
CA SER A 57 -10.11 20.94 -13.15
C SER A 57 -11.59 21.23 -13.46
N TYR A 58 -11.85 21.93 -14.56
CA TYR A 58 -13.21 22.25 -15.01
C TYR A 58 -14.03 20.98 -15.25
N SER A 59 -13.47 20.01 -16.00
CA SER A 59 -14.17 18.75 -16.28
C SER A 59 -14.45 17.95 -15.01
N ARG A 60 -13.48 17.87 -14.08
CA ARG A 60 -13.66 17.19 -12.79
C ARG A 60 -14.72 17.86 -11.93
N SER A 61 -14.77 19.19 -11.90
CA SER A 61 -15.76 19.95 -11.13
C SER A 61 -17.18 19.74 -11.66
N LYS A 62 -17.34 19.71 -12.99
CA LYS A 62 -18.65 19.59 -13.64
C LYS A 62 -19.22 18.17 -13.59
N ILE A 63 -18.37 17.16 -13.60
CA ILE A 63 -18.80 15.75 -13.67
C ILE A 63 -19.22 15.18 -12.30
N LYS A 64 -19.13 15.95 -11.20
CA LYS A 64 -19.35 15.45 -9.82
C LYS A 64 -18.54 14.18 -9.55
N PHE A 65 -17.31 14.35 -9.07
CA PHE A 65 -16.45 13.34 -8.44
C PHE A 65 -16.83 11.87 -8.68
N ASN A 66 -16.12 11.27 -9.65
CA ASN A 66 -16.15 9.88 -10.05
C ASN A 66 -16.37 8.89 -8.88
N VAL A 67 -17.57 8.28 -8.81
CA VAL A 67 -17.93 7.22 -7.84
C VAL A 67 -16.97 6.03 -7.95
N HIS A 68 -16.44 5.75 -9.14
CA HIS A 68 -15.50 4.64 -9.40
C HIS A 68 -14.08 4.87 -8.89
N LYS A 69 -13.74 6.04 -8.34
CA LYS A 69 -12.41 6.27 -7.76
C LYS A 69 -12.17 5.43 -6.50
N ALA A 70 -13.25 5.09 -5.77
CA ALA A 70 -13.18 4.18 -4.64
C ALA A 70 -12.87 2.74 -5.10
N ASP A 71 -13.51 2.30 -6.19
CA ASP A 71 -13.38 0.94 -6.75
C ASP A 71 -11.96 0.62 -7.18
N ASN A 72 -11.25 1.58 -7.80
CA ASN A 72 -9.86 1.37 -8.20
C ASN A 72 -8.95 1.01 -7.02
N MET A 73 -9.16 1.63 -5.85
CA MET A 73 -8.36 1.31 -4.67
C MET A 73 -8.72 -0.05 -4.07
N ILE A 74 -9.98 -0.48 -4.21
CA ILE A 74 -10.44 -1.80 -3.78
C ILE A 74 -9.81 -2.88 -4.69
N ILE A 75 -9.85 -2.70 -6.01
CA ILE A 75 -9.26 -3.64 -6.97
C ILE A 75 -7.76 -3.83 -6.71
N GLN A 76 -7.03 -2.73 -6.47
CA GLN A 76 -5.60 -2.81 -6.16
C GLN A 76 -5.33 -3.46 -4.80
N ALA A 77 -6.17 -3.21 -3.79
CA ALA A 77 -6.05 -3.85 -2.48
C ALA A 77 -6.30 -5.36 -2.55
N ILE A 78 -7.28 -5.82 -3.33
CA ILE A 78 -7.54 -7.26 -3.56
C ILE A 78 -6.35 -7.90 -4.27
N ALA A 79 -5.86 -7.30 -5.35
CA ALA A 79 -4.71 -7.81 -6.09
C ALA A 79 -3.45 -7.90 -5.20
N LEU A 80 -3.23 -6.91 -4.33
CA LEU A 80 -2.14 -6.93 -3.36
C LEU A 80 -2.33 -8.03 -2.31
N LEU A 81 -3.55 -8.23 -1.81
CA LEU A 81 -3.85 -9.27 -0.82
C LEU A 81 -3.59 -10.67 -1.41
N ASP A 82 -4.05 -10.94 -2.63
CA ASP A 82 -3.79 -12.21 -3.32
C ASP A 82 -2.30 -12.48 -3.54
N GLN A 83 -1.53 -11.42 -3.82
CA GLN A 83 -0.08 -11.52 -3.99
C GLN A 83 0.61 -11.79 -2.65
N LEU A 84 0.23 -11.07 -1.59
CA LEU A 84 0.75 -11.27 -0.24
C LEU A 84 0.49 -12.70 0.25
N ASP A 85 -0.67 -13.29 -0.05
CA ASP A 85 -0.98 -14.67 0.34
C ASP A 85 -0.02 -15.69 -0.24
N LYS A 86 0.37 -15.51 -1.51
CA LYS A 86 1.33 -16.38 -2.19
C LYS A 86 2.74 -16.15 -1.65
N ASP A 87 3.12 -14.90 -1.45
CA ASP A 87 4.45 -14.52 -1.00
C ASP A 87 4.70 -14.94 0.46
N VAL A 88 3.73 -14.72 1.35
CA VAL A 88 3.81 -15.16 2.76
C VAL A 88 3.97 -16.68 2.84
N ASN A 89 3.22 -17.45 2.05
CA ASN A 89 3.37 -18.90 2.03
C ASN A 89 4.74 -19.34 1.48
N THR A 90 5.19 -18.73 0.39
CA THR A 90 6.49 -19.05 -0.21
C THR A 90 7.65 -18.71 0.74
N PHE A 91 7.61 -17.54 1.37
CA PHE A 91 8.63 -17.12 2.32
C PHE A 91 8.56 -17.92 3.62
N ALA A 92 7.38 -18.30 4.09
CA ALA A 92 7.25 -19.17 5.26
C ALA A 92 7.82 -20.57 5.01
N MET A 93 7.56 -21.16 3.84
CA MET A 93 8.19 -22.43 3.45
C MET A 93 9.71 -22.29 3.37
N ARG A 94 10.20 -21.17 2.83
CA ARG A 94 11.64 -20.91 2.78
C ARG A 94 12.27 -20.73 4.16
N ALA A 95 11.58 -20.06 5.08
CA ALA A 95 12.00 -19.90 6.47
C ALA A 95 12.02 -21.24 7.21
N LYS A 96 11.03 -22.10 6.96
CA LYS A 96 10.97 -23.47 7.46
C LYS A 96 12.16 -24.28 6.99
N GLU A 97 12.44 -24.33 5.69
CA GLU A 97 13.59 -25.04 5.13
C GLU A 97 14.91 -24.55 5.71
N TRP A 98 15.09 -23.23 5.83
CA TRP A 98 16.34 -22.64 6.30
C TRP A 98 16.59 -22.95 7.78
N TYR A 99 15.57 -22.79 8.62
CA TYR A 99 15.67 -23.09 10.05
C TYR A 99 15.68 -24.60 10.36
N SER A 100 15.11 -25.44 9.47
CA SER A 100 15.14 -26.91 9.63
C SER A 100 16.55 -27.49 9.65
N TRP A 101 17.55 -26.80 9.09
CA TRP A 101 18.95 -27.23 9.24
C TRP A 101 19.40 -27.19 10.70
N HIS A 102 18.91 -26.21 11.46
CA HIS A 102 19.22 -26.05 12.88
C HIS A 102 18.29 -26.85 13.79
N PHE A 103 16.99 -26.87 13.50
CA PHE A 103 15.96 -27.52 14.32
C PHE A 103 14.86 -28.16 13.44
N PRO A 104 15.12 -29.35 12.86
CA PRO A 104 14.21 -29.99 11.90
C PRO A 104 12.90 -30.48 12.52
N GLU A 105 12.90 -30.82 13.81
CA GLU A 105 11.74 -31.38 14.50
C GLU A 105 10.59 -30.34 14.62
N LEU A 106 10.91 -29.05 14.66
CA LEU A 106 9.95 -27.97 14.82
C LEU A 106 8.92 -27.92 13.69
N VAL A 107 9.31 -28.27 12.46
CA VAL A 107 8.40 -28.28 11.30
C VAL A 107 7.30 -29.33 11.45
N LYS A 108 7.58 -30.44 12.12
CA LYS A 108 6.61 -31.51 12.34
C LYS A 108 5.61 -31.18 13.43
N ILE A 109 6.05 -30.48 14.47
CA ILE A 109 5.21 -30.09 15.61
C ILE A 109 4.29 -28.92 15.24
N VAL A 110 4.81 -27.93 14.49
CA VAL A 110 4.07 -26.70 14.19
C VAL A 110 3.68 -26.63 12.70
N PRO A 111 2.44 -27.02 12.34
CA PRO A 111 1.98 -26.99 10.95
C PRO A 111 1.78 -25.56 10.44
N ASP A 112 1.33 -24.64 11.30
CA ASP A 112 1.01 -23.27 10.92
C ASP A 112 2.28 -22.43 10.61
N ASN A 113 2.30 -21.84 9.42
CA ASN A 113 3.40 -21.02 8.90
C ASN A 113 3.63 -19.73 9.71
N TYR A 114 2.56 -19.08 10.14
CA TYR A 114 2.63 -17.83 10.90
C TYR A 114 3.12 -18.08 12.33
N LYS A 115 2.56 -19.10 13.00
CA LYS A 115 3.02 -19.51 14.33
C LYS A 115 4.49 -19.93 14.29
N TYR A 116 4.89 -20.68 13.27
CA TYR A 116 6.29 -21.07 13.06
C TYR A 116 7.24 -19.86 12.95
N ALA A 117 6.92 -18.88 12.12
CA ALA A 117 7.76 -17.68 11.95
C ALA A 117 7.93 -16.89 13.27
N ARG A 118 6.88 -16.81 14.09
CA ARG A 118 6.97 -16.19 15.42
C ARG A 118 7.81 -16.99 16.41
N LEU A 119 7.70 -18.32 16.38
CA LEU A 119 8.48 -19.19 17.26
C LEU A 119 9.97 -19.16 16.96
N VAL A 120 10.37 -19.11 15.69
CA VAL A 120 11.79 -18.97 15.31
C VAL A 120 12.42 -17.73 15.95
N ASN A 121 11.66 -16.62 16.03
CA ASN A 121 12.13 -15.37 16.64
C ASN A 121 12.27 -15.47 18.18
N ILE A 122 11.42 -16.26 18.84
CA ILE A 122 11.46 -16.46 20.29
C ILE A 122 12.56 -17.44 20.68
N ILE A 123 12.65 -18.57 19.96
CA ILE A 123 13.57 -19.67 20.28
C ILE A 123 15.01 -19.25 20.01
N ARG A 124 15.26 -18.57 18.88
CA ARG A 124 16.59 -18.25 18.36
C ARG A 124 17.50 -19.48 18.25
N ASN A 125 18.19 -19.83 19.32
CA ASN A 125 19.09 -20.98 19.39
C ASN A 125 18.45 -22.10 20.22
N LYS A 126 18.50 -23.33 19.72
CA LYS A 126 18.00 -24.52 20.44
C LYS A 126 18.66 -24.73 21.81
N GLN A 127 19.89 -24.24 21.99
CA GLN A 127 20.65 -24.37 23.25
C GLN A 127 20.22 -23.36 24.32
N SER A 128 19.57 -22.25 23.94
CA SER A 128 19.09 -21.22 24.88
C SER A 128 17.65 -21.45 25.35
N LEU A 129 17.11 -22.65 25.13
CA LEU A 129 15.73 -23.00 25.40
C LEU A 129 15.61 -23.59 26.82
N ASP A 130 15.15 -22.75 27.75
CA ASP A 130 14.93 -23.11 29.16
C ASP A 130 13.43 -23.12 29.50
N GLU A 131 13.06 -23.69 30.65
CA GLU A 131 11.67 -23.70 31.15
C GLU A 131 11.09 -22.28 31.32
N THR A 132 11.93 -21.25 31.38
CA THR A 132 11.52 -19.84 31.43
C THR A 132 10.91 -19.32 30.13
N SER A 133 11.21 -19.94 28.98
CA SER A 133 10.63 -19.54 27.68
C SER A 133 9.36 -20.31 27.31
N LEU A 134 9.01 -21.36 28.06
CA LEU A 134 7.74 -22.10 27.92
C LEU A 134 6.50 -21.19 27.88
N PRO A 135 6.32 -20.21 28.79
CA PRO A 135 5.13 -19.34 28.73
C PRO A 135 5.05 -18.54 27.44
N GLN A 136 6.18 -18.04 26.91
CA GLN A 136 6.20 -17.28 25.65
C GLN A 136 5.88 -18.16 24.44
N ILE A 137 6.31 -19.42 24.48
CA ILE A 137 6.01 -20.41 23.43
C ILE A 137 4.53 -20.82 23.51
N ALA A 138 4.01 -21.06 24.72
CA ALA A 138 2.61 -21.40 24.95
C ALA A 138 1.66 -20.27 24.50
N ASP A 139 2.03 -19.00 24.73
CA ASP A 139 1.27 -17.84 24.27
C ASP A 139 1.15 -17.77 22.73
N VAL A 140 2.17 -18.24 22.00
CA VAL A 140 2.17 -18.22 20.52
C VAL A 140 1.49 -19.45 19.92
N VAL A 141 1.72 -20.62 20.51
CA VAL A 141 1.12 -21.87 20.01
C VAL A 141 -0.34 -21.98 20.42
N GLU A 142 -0.73 -21.34 21.53
CA GLU A 142 -2.03 -21.44 22.21
C GLU A 142 -2.32 -22.86 22.74
N ASP A 143 -1.27 -23.67 22.90
CA ASP A 143 -1.33 -25.06 23.37
C ASP A 143 -0.10 -25.36 24.25
N GLU A 144 -0.35 -25.68 25.52
CA GLU A 144 0.70 -26.01 26.49
C GLU A 144 1.38 -27.36 26.22
N ASP A 145 0.66 -28.32 25.61
CA ASP A 145 1.21 -29.65 25.35
C ASP A 145 2.18 -29.59 24.16
N MET A 146 1.85 -28.83 23.12
CA MET A 146 2.78 -28.54 22.03
C MET A 146 4.01 -27.76 22.51
N ALA A 147 3.86 -26.82 23.44
CA ALA A 147 5.00 -26.09 23.99
C ALA A 147 5.99 -27.00 24.73
N LYS A 148 5.48 -27.97 25.51
CA LYS A 148 6.31 -28.99 26.16
C LYS A 148 6.97 -29.93 25.14
N GLU A 149 6.24 -30.32 24.09
CA GLU A 149 6.78 -31.14 23.00
C GLU A 149 7.94 -30.45 22.29
N ILE A 150 7.86 -29.13 22.06
CA ILE A 150 8.95 -28.34 21.46
C ILE A 150 10.20 -28.33 22.36
N LEU A 151 10.03 -28.23 23.68
CA LEU A 151 11.14 -28.22 24.64
C LEU A 151 11.80 -29.59 24.77
N GLU A 152 11.03 -30.66 24.75
CA GLU A 152 11.60 -32.02 24.69
C GLU A 152 12.28 -32.28 23.35
N ALA A 153 11.68 -31.82 22.24
CA ALA A 153 12.26 -31.94 20.91
C ALA A 153 13.57 -31.15 20.77
N SER A 154 13.74 -30.01 21.45
CA SER A 154 15.00 -29.26 21.42
C SER A 154 16.13 -30.01 22.12
N ARG A 155 15.83 -30.71 23.22
CA ARG A 155 16.78 -31.57 23.96
C ARG A 155 17.18 -32.80 23.15
N SER A 156 16.26 -33.36 22.37
CA SER A 156 16.51 -34.53 21.51
C SER A 156 16.88 -34.17 20.06
N SER A 157 17.07 -32.87 19.75
CA SER A 157 17.22 -32.44 18.37
C SER A 157 18.52 -32.93 17.73
N MET A 158 18.41 -33.44 16.51
CA MET A 158 19.56 -33.88 15.72
C MET A 158 20.08 -32.80 14.75
N GLY A 159 19.55 -31.57 14.84
CA GLY A 159 19.91 -30.46 13.96
C GLY A 159 21.33 -29.93 14.18
N THR A 160 21.93 -29.37 13.14
CA THR A 160 23.32 -28.89 13.19
C THR A 160 23.43 -27.57 13.93
N ASP A 161 24.61 -27.30 14.49
CA ASP A 161 24.91 -25.98 15.05
C ASP A 161 25.23 -25.02 13.91
N VAL A 162 24.51 -23.90 13.89
CA VAL A 162 24.58 -22.86 12.86
C VAL A 162 25.36 -21.69 13.42
N SER A 163 26.10 -20.99 12.56
CA SER A 163 26.84 -19.79 12.95
C SER A 163 25.88 -18.72 13.51
N PRO A 164 26.27 -17.97 14.55
CA PRO A 164 25.42 -16.90 15.09
C PRO A 164 25.07 -15.83 14.06
N ILE A 165 25.93 -15.58 13.06
CA ILE A 165 25.66 -14.63 11.97
C ILE A 165 24.51 -15.14 11.08
N ASP A 166 24.52 -16.44 10.75
CA ASP A 166 23.47 -17.04 9.94
C ASP A 166 22.15 -17.11 10.70
N LEU A 167 22.21 -17.37 12.01
CA LEU A 167 21.04 -17.40 12.90
C LEU A 167 20.36 -16.02 12.99
N ILE A 168 21.14 -14.93 13.07
CA ILE A 168 20.60 -13.55 13.00
C ILE A 168 19.88 -13.32 11.67
N ASN A 169 20.45 -13.76 10.55
CA ASN A 169 19.83 -13.59 9.24
C ASN A 169 18.52 -14.38 9.13
N ILE A 170 18.47 -15.60 9.69
CA ILE A 170 17.25 -16.42 9.74
C ILE A 170 16.19 -15.75 10.63
N GLU A 171 16.57 -15.22 11.79
CA GLU A 171 15.69 -14.48 12.69
C GLU A 171 15.10 -13.26 11.99
N MET A 172 15.95 -12.45 11.33
CA MET A 172 15.51 -11.28 10.58
C MET A 172 14.54 -11.67 9.45
N PHE A 173 14.80 -12.77 8.75
CA PHE A 173 13.92 -13.25 7.70
C PHE A 173 12.57 -13.70 8.26
N ALA A 174 12.56 -14.49 9.34
CA ALA A 174 11.35 -14.93 10.02
C ALA A 174 10.52 -13.76 10.56
N MET A 175 11.18 -12.74 11.14
CA MET A 175 10.53 -11.51 11.59
C MET A 175 9.84 -10.79 10.45
N LYS A 176 10.48 -10.66 9.28
CA LYS A 176 9.86 -10.04 8.10
C LYS A 176 8.67 -10.83 7.58
N VAL A 177 8.71 -12.17 7.63
CA VAL A 177 7.57 -13.01 7.26
C VAL A 177 6.39 -12.80 8.22
N ALA A 178 6.65 -12.71 9.53
CA ALA A 178 5.61 -12.43 10.51
C ALA A 178 4.99 -11.03 10.31
N GLU A 179 5.80 -10.00 10.07
CA GLU A 179 5.34 -8.65 9.75
C GLU A 179 4.46 -8.62 8.49
N LEU A 180 4.84 -9.35 7.43
CA LEU A 180 4.06 -9.43 6.19
C LEU A 180 2.69 -10.11 6.42
N ALA A 181 2.65 -11.13 7.26
CA ALA A 181 1.40 -11.80 7.62
C ALA A 181 0.49 -10.91 8.47
N ASP A 182 1.05 -10.12 9.39
CA ASP A 182 0.29 -9.11 10.15
C ASP A 182 -0.26 -8.02 9.23
N PHE A 183 0.57 -7.51 8.31
CA PHE A 183 0.15 -6.53 7.31
C PHE A 183 -0.98 -7.06 6.41
N ARG A 184 -0.92 -8.34 6.02
CA ARG A 184 -2.01 -9.01 5.27
C ARG A 184 -3.33 -8.99 6.05
N ARG A 185 -3.30 -9.25 7.36
CA ARG A 185 -4.49 -9.18 8.23
C ARG A 185 -5.04 -7.75 8.33
N GLU A 186 -4.17 -6.77 8.48
CA GLU A 186 -4.57 -5.35 8.48
C GLU A 186 -5.20 -4.92 7.15
N LEU A 187 -4.61 -5.33 6.03
CA LEU A 187 -5.12 -5.05 4.69
C LEU A 187 -6.50 -5.69 4.47
N HIS A 188 -6.72 -6.91 4.98
CA HIS A 188 -8.02 -7.56 4.93
C HIS A 188 -9.09 -6.78 5.72
N ASN A 189 -8.77 -6.34 6.95
CA ASN A 189 -9.69 -5.53 7.75
C ASN A 189 -10.01 -4.18 7.08
N TYR A 190 -8.98 -3.55 6.50
CA TYR A 190 -9.14 -2.33 5.71
C TYR A 190 -10.07 -2.55 4.51
N LEU A 191 -9.89 -3.66 3.77
CA LEU A 191 -10.72 -4.01 2.62
C LEU A 191 -12.17 -4.21 3.02
N THR A 192 -12.44 -4.98 4.08
CA THR A 192 -13.80 -5.23 4.58
C THR A 192 -14.49 -3.93 5.00
N GLY A 193 -13.79 -3.06 5.75
CA GLY A 193 -14.32 -1.76 6.16
C GLY A 193 -14.59 -0.84 4.96
N LYS A 194 -13.74 -0.88 3.94
CA LYS A 194 -13.92 -0.06 2.73
C LYS A 194 -15.03 -0.58 1.82
N MET A 195 -15.19 -1.91 1.70
CA MET A 195 -16.29 -2.52 0.95
C MET A 195 -17.64 -2.16 1.57
N HIS A 196 -17.78 -2.21 2.90
CA HIS A 196 -19.02 -1.82 3.57
C HIS A 196 -19.43 -0.35 3.31
N ASN A 197 -18.46 0.54 3.14
CA ASN A 197 -18.73 1.95 2.83
C ASN A 197 -19.10 2.20 1.36
N VAL A 198 -18.62 1.37 0.43
CA VAL A 198 -18.78 1.56 -1.02
C VAL A 198 -19.96 0.76 -1.56
N ALA A 199 -20.19 -0.44 -1.03
CA ALA A 199 -21.27 -1.35 -1.39
C ALA A 199 -21.72 -2.14 -0.13
N PRO A 200 -22.55 -1.52 0.75
CA PRO A 200 -23.08 -2.18 1.94
C PRO A 200 -23.99 -3.37 1.65
#